data_AF-A0A959NVZ9-F1
#
_entry.id   AF-A0A959NVZ9-F1
#
_cell.length_a   1.000
_cell.length_b   1.000
_cell.length_c   1.000
_cell.angle_alpha   90.00
_cell.angle_beta   90.00
_cell.angle_gamma   90.00
#
_symmetry.space_group_name_H-M   'P 1'
#
loop_
_entity.id
_entity.type
_entity.pdbx_description
1 polymer ?
#
loop_
_entity_poly.entity_id
_entity_poly.type
_entity_poly.pdbx_seq_one_letter_code
_entity_poly.pdbx_strand_id
1 'polypeptide(L)' 'MKFVQVTGQPCNNAGSHHSSMARTTFFVNVNEIKAFVGRDIYFSSLLLEIGGKYFKDVRLVSDNDIVKLQNS' A
#
# COMPACT_ATOMS: atom_id res chain seq x y z
N MET A 1 -6.22 15.30 7.65
CA MET A 1 -5.39 14.14 7.20
C MET A 1 -6.14 13.45 6.08
N LYS A 2 -5.48 13.14 4.96
CA LYS A 2 -6.09 12.47 3.80
C LYS A 2 -5.68 10.99 3.82
N PHE A 3 -6.63 10.09 3.56
CA PHE A 3 -6.39 8.66 3.52
C PHE A 3 -6.88 8.07 2.20
N VAL A 4 -6.19 7.05 1.72
CA VAL A 4 -6.58 6.26 0.55
C VAL A 4 -6.71 4.79 0.93
N GLN A 5 -7.63 4.09 0.28
CA GLN A 5 -7.82 2.67 0.52
C GLN A 5 -6.88 1.88 -0.38
N VAL A 6 -6.08 1.02 0.23
CA VAL A 6 -5.07 0.22 -0.46
C VAL A 6 -5.20 -1.25 -0.08
N THR A 7 -4.65 -2.11 -0.92
CA THR A 7 -4.54 -3.53 -0.72
C THR A 7 -3.09 -3.97 -0.84
N GLY A 8 -2.59 -4.67 0.18
CA GLY A 8 -1.23 -5.18 0.24
C GLY A 8 -1.21 -6.68 0.44
N GLN A 9 -0.17 -7.34 -0.05
CA GLN A 9 0.07 -8.75 0.24
C GLN A 9 0.86 -8.85 1.55
N PRO A 10 0.32 -9.51 2.59
CA PRO A 10 1.06 -9.73 3.81
C PRO A 10 2.28 -10.61 3.54
N CYS A 11 3.42 -10.21 4.11
CA CYS A 11 4.68 -10.93 4.01
C CYS A 11 5.31 -11.06 5.39
N ASN A 12 5.71 -12.27 5.75
CA ASN A 12 6.38 -12.55 7.02
C ASN A 12 7.89 -12.23 6.94
N ASN A 13 8.43 -11.97 5.75
CA ASN A 13 9.80 -11.54 5.48
C ASN A 13 9.89 -10.84 4.12
N ALA A 14 10.79 -9.85 4.00
CA ALA A 14 11.22 -9.29 2.72
C ALA A 14 11.79 -10.43 1.85
N GLY A 15 11.17 -10.74 0.71
CA GLY A 15 11.67 -11.75 -0.24
C GLY A 15 10.89 -13.06 -0.31
N SER A 16 9.82 -13.27 0.46
CA SER A 16 8.94 -14.41 0.21
C SER A 16 8.00 -14.12 -0.98
N HIS A 17 8.24 -14.78 -2.11
CA HIS A 17 7.50 -14.57 -3.37
C HIS A 17 6.19 -15.36 -3.46
N HIS A 18 6.02 -16.41 -2.65
CA HIS A 18 4.81 -17.26 -2.66
C HIS A 18 4.12 -17.20 -1.29
N SER A 19 3.18 -16.27 -1.13
CA SER A 19 2.12 -16.45 -0.13
C SER A 19 0.78 -16.51 -0.87
N SER A 20 0.05 -17.62 -0.70
CA SER A 20 -1.37 -17.76 -1.05
C SER A 20 -2.27 -16.92 -0.13
N MET A 21 -1.67 -16.01 0.64
CA MET A 21 -2.39 -15.19 1.60
C MET A 21 -3.20 -14.14 0.86
N ALA A 22 -4.48 -14.06 1.22
CA ALA A 22 -5.38 -13.05 0.72
C ALA A 22 -4.79 -11.65 0.93
N ARG A 23 -4.85 -10.82 -0.10
CA ARG A 23 -4.45 -9.42 0.02
C ARG A 23 -5.33 -8.77 1.07
N THR A 24 -4.72 -8.01 1.97
CA THR A 24 -5.43 -7.31 3.04
C THR A 24 -5.67 -5.88 2.63
N THR A 25 -6.88 -5.38 2.88
CA THR A 25 -7.25 -4.01 2.59
C THR A 25 -7.13 -3.16 3.83
N PHE A 26 -6.53 -1.97 3.71
CA PHE A 26 -6.31 -1.05 4.82
C PHE A 26 -6.25 0.40 4.30
N PHE A 27 -6.28 1.36 5.23
CA PHE A 27 -6.18 2.78 4.91
C PHE A 27 -4.77 3.27 5.19
N VAL A 28 -4.21 4.02 4.25
CA VAL A 28 -2.88 4.62 4.38
C VAL A 28 -3.00 6.13 4.29
N ASN A 29 -2.24 6.81 5.14
CA ASN A 29 -2.14 8.26 5.11
C ASN A 29 -1.39 8.69 3.85
N VAL A 30 -1.96 9.61 3.08
CA VAL A 30 -1.36 10.12 1.84
C VAL A 30 0.03 10.71 2.09
N ASN A 31 0.28 11.28 3.27
CA ASN A 31 1.56 11.87 3.61
C ASN A 31 2.70 10.84 3.76
N GLU A 32 2.39 9.56 3.92
CA GLU A 32 3.40 8.49 3.99
C GLU A 32 3.76 7.94 2.61
N ILE A 33 2.95 8.26 1.59
CA ILE A 33 3.15 7.80 0.23
C ILE A 33 4.23 8.65 -0.43
N LYS A 34 5.31 8.00 -0.87
CA LYS A 34 6.42 8.66 -1.55
C LYS A 34 6.14 8.85 -3.03
N ALA A 35 5.55 7.85 -3.67
CA ALA A 35 5.19 7.88 -5.08
C ALA A 35 4.07 6.88 -5.37
N PHE A 36 3.42 7.04 -6.52
CA PHE A 36 2.50 6.04 -7.06
C PHE A 36 2.65 5.98 -8.59
N VAL A 37 2.47 4.79 -9.16
CA VAL A 37 2.49 4.58 -10.62
C VAL A 37 1.28 3.73 -10.99
N GLY A 38 0.33 4.32 -11.72
CA GLY A 38 -0.97 3.70 -11.95
C GLY A 38 -1.69 3.45 -10.62
N ARG A 39 -1.79 2.18 -10.22
CA ARG A 39 -2.36 1.78 -8.92
C ARG A 39 -1.31 1.38 -7.89
N ASP A 40 -0.06 1.17 -8.27
CA ASP A 40 0.99 0.74 -7.35
C ASP A 40 1.44 1.93 -6.48
N ILE A 41 1.57 1.70 -5.18
CA ILE A 41 1.99 2.69 -4.18
C ILE A 41 3.37 2.34 -3.65
N TYR A 42 4.23 3.35 -3.59
CA TYR A 42 5.59 3.26 -3.11
C TYR A 42 5.76 4.10 -1.84
N PHE A 43 6.35 3.47 -0.83
CA PHE A 43 6.70 4.09 0.44
C PHE A 43 8.20 4.40 0.48
N SER A 44 8.63 5.18 1.49
CA SER A 44 10.06 5.42 1.73
C SER A 44 10.80 4.14 2.12
N SER A 45 10.13 3.22 2.81
CA SER A 45 10.61 1.86 3.07
C SER A 45 10.17 0.90 1.96
N LEU A 46 10.93 -0.18 1.78
CA LEU A 46 10.59 -1.27 0.85
C LEU A 46 9.30 -2.00 1.22
N LEU A 47 8.92 -1.97 2.51
CA LEU A 47 7.75 -2.64 3.06
C LEU A 47 6.96 -1.67 3.92
N LEU A 48 5.63 -1.74 3.85
CA LEU A 48 4.74 -1.01 4.73
C LEU A 48 4.49 -1.82 5.99
N GLU A 49 4.68 -1.24 7.17
CA GLU A 49 4.39 -1.87 8.46
C GLU A 49 3.08 -1.34 9.03
N ILE A 50 2.12 -2.23 9.32
CA ILE A 50 0.88 -1.89 10.01
C ILE A 50 0.64 -2.91 11.11
N GLY A 51 0.60 -2.44 12.37
CA GLY A 51 0.31 -3.29 13.53
C GLY A 51 1.26 -4.49 13.66
N GLY A 52 2.55 -4.29 13.38
CA GLY A 52 3.58 -5.33 13.45
C GLY A 52 3.57 -6.33 12.28
N LYS A 53 2.82 -6.07 11.21
CA LYS A 53 2.80 -6.88 9.98
C LYS A 53 3.35 -6.08 8.81
N TYR A 54 4.12 -6.74 7.96
CA TYR A 54 4.67 -6.14 6.76
C TYR A 54 3.84 -6.46 5.52
N PHE A 55 3.69 -5.47 4.65
CA PHE A 55 2.96 -5.57 3.40
C PHE A 55 3.83 -5.16 2.23
N LYS A 56 3.77 -5.96 1.17
CA LYS A 56 4.40 -5.67 -0.13
C LYS A 56 3.32 -5.52 -1.21
N ASP A 57 3.77 -5.11 -2.39
CA ASP A 57 2.93 -4.96 -3.58
C ASP A 57 1.68 -4.11 -3.30
N VAL A 58 1.83 -3.01 -2.56
CA VAL A 58 0.70 -2.20 -2.09
C VAL A 58 0.08 -1.46 -3.27
N ARG A 59 -1.25 -1.57 -3.41
CA ARG A 59 -2.00 -1.00 -4.54
C ARG A 59 -3.25 -0.28 -4.10
N LEU A 60 -3.67 0.75 -4.82
CA LEU A 60 -4.97 1.39 -4.66
C LEU A 60 -6.10 0.41 -4.96
N VAL A 61 -7.15 0.46 -4.15
CA VAL A 61 -8.38 -0.33 -4.37
C VAL A 61 -9.28 0.31 -5.41
N SER A 62 -9.31 1.65 -5.47
CA SER A 62 -10.20 2.40 -6.37
C SER A 62 -9.45 3.48 -7.13
N ASP A 63 -9.80 3.66 -8.40
CA ASP A 63 -9.28 4.74 -9.24
C ASP A 63 -9.72 6.12 -8.72
N ASN A 64 -10.83 6.20 -7.97
CA ASN A 64 -11.28 7.44 -7.33
C ASN A 64 -10.28 7.97 -6.29
N ASP A 65 -9.47 7.08 -5.71
CA ASP A 65 -8.42 7.46 -4.76
C ASP A 65 -7.16 8.00 -5.46
N ILE A 66 -6.97 7.74 -6.76
CA ILE A 66 -5.90 8.34 -7.57
C ILE A 66 -6.07 9.86 -7.63
N VAL A 67 -7.30 10.33 -7.80
CA VAL A 67 -7.62 11.77 -7.85
C VAL A 67 -7.26 12.47 -6.53
N LYS A 68 -7.39 11.77 -5.40
CA LYS A 68 -6.99 12.30 -4.08
C LYS A 68 -5.48 12.44 -3.94
N LEU A 69 -4.71 11.56 -4.58
CA LEU A 69 -3.25 11.59 -4.60
C LEU A 69 -2.69 12.64 -5.57
N GLN A 70 -3.36 12.88 -6.70
CA GLN A 70 -2.95 13.90 -7.67
C GLN A 70 -3.20 15.34 -7.20
N ASN A 71 -4.16 15.55 -6.29
CA ASN A 71 -4.52 16.85 -5.73
C ASN A 71 -3.97 17.05 -4.30
N SER A 72 -2.84 16.42 -3.96
CA SER A 72 -2.24 16.51 -2.62
C SER A 72 -0.79 16.96 -2.63
#